data_AF-A0A4S8HDJ5-F1
#
_entry.id   AF-A0A4S8HDJ5-F1
#
_cell.length_a   1.000
_cell.length_b   1.000
_cell.length_c   1.000
_cell.angle_alpha   90.00
_cell.angle_beta   90.00
_cell.angle_gamma   90.00
#
_symmetry.space_group_name_H-M   'P 1'
#
loop_
_entity.id
_entity.type
_entity.pdbx_description
1 polymer ?
#
loop_
_entity_poly.entity_id
_entity_poly.type
_entity_poly.pdbx_seq_one_letter_code
_entity_poly.pdbx_strand_id
1 'polypeptide(L)'
;MTTALNTENREYIAWQYEQLNFWLLGGLKIEGLERMRVTLKVEYKQVAVRHNIDLYNNDSLDKLVRRCAERFTLGTAYMATAFSILINLLEEYRLEQLKLLAKEKEPVKQLTESERKEAEQFLCQPDLLHRTNELIGQSGVIGEENNRLLMYLVFTSRKREEPLHVISLGSSGTGKTHLQSGVGELMPPEDVIQITSLSENAFYYFGKQELKHKLILIGRAIHKEQLAKWAEEGFDSEVTLNLAGKRVWCGTIKAVRR
;
A
#
# COMPACT_ATOMS: atom_id res chain seq x y z
N MET A 1 -33.89 14.73 -13.71
CA MET A 1 -32.63 14.53 -14.47
C MET A 1 -31.55 14.17 -13.48
N THR A 2 -30.97 12.98 -13.61
CA THR A 2 -29.86 12.51 -12.76
C THR A 2 -28.56 13.02 -13.38
N THR A 3 -27.68 13.63 -12.59
CA THR A 3 -26.36 14.05 -13.08
C THR A 3 -25.30 12.98 -12.78
N ALA A 4 -24.19 13.01 -13.51
CA ALA A 4 -23.04 12.16 -13.23
C ALA A 4 -22.38 12.56 -11.90
N LEU A 5 -21.65 11.62 -11.29
CA LEU A 5 -20.83 11.87 -10.11
C LEU A 5 -19.72 12.88 -10.47
N ASN A 6 -19.65 14.01 -9.78
CA ASN A 6 -18.53 14.93 -9.91
C ASN A 6 -17.39 14.45 -9.01
N THR A 7 -16.29 14.05 -9.64
CA THR A 7 -15.10 13.49 -9.01
C THR A 7 -13.84 14.33 -9.30
N GLU A 8 -13.98 15.60 -9.69
CA GLU A 8 -12.85 16.50 -9.95
C GLU A 8 -11.93 16.63 -8.73
N ASN A 9 -12.51 16.59 -7.53
CA ASN A 9 -11.78 16.56 -6.27
C ASN A 9 -12.01 15.22 -5.55
N ARG A 10 -10.94 14.42 -5.38
CA ARG A 10 -11.00 13.11 -4.70
C ARG A 10 -11.42 13.19 -3.23
N GLU A 11 -11.13 14.30 -2.55
CA GLU A 11 -11.51 14.54 -1.15
C GLU A 11 -12.94 15.09 -1.02
N TYR A 12 -13.56 15.46 -2.14
CA TYR A 12 -14.86 16.11 -2.18
C TYR A 12 -15.65 15.65 -3.41
N ILE A 13 -16.34 14.52 -3.27
CA ILE A 13 -17.16 13.96 -4.34
C ILE A 13 -18.59 14.51 -4.21
N ALA A 14 -19.16 15.00 -5.31
CA ALA A 14 -20.49 15.61 -5.32
C ALA A 14 -21.42 14.90 -6.31
N TRP A 15 -22.69 14.81 -5.98
CA TRP A 15 -23.72 14.25 -6.86
C TRP A 15 -25.05 14.95 -6.66
N GLN A 16 -25.79 15.16 -7.74
CA GLN A 16 -27.11 15.77 -7.69
C GLN A 16 -28.17 14.80 -8.22
N TYR A 17 -29.18 14.55 -7.39
CA TYR A 17 -30.37 13.80 -7.74
C TYR A 17 -31.57 14.73 -7.73
N GLU A 18 -31.95 15.21 -8.91
CA GLU A 18 -33.02 16.19 -9.08
C GLU A 18 -32.78 17.46 -8.24
N GLN A 19 -33.48 17.64 -7.11
CA GLN A 19 -33.34 18.76 -6.19
C GLN A 19 -32.48 18.44 -4.96
N LEU A 20 -32.05 17.19 -4.81
CA LEU A 20 -31.17 16.75 -3.73
C LEU A 20 -29.71 16.87 -4.14
N ASN A 21 -28.90 17.41 -3.23
CA ASN A 21 -27.46 17.45 -3.40
C ASN A 21 -26.80 16.56 -2.36
N PHE A 22 -25.90 15.70 -2.82
CA PHE A 22 -25.08 14.80 -2.01
C PHE A 22 -23.62 15.21 -2.13
N TRP A 23 -22.92 15.24 -0.99
CA TRP A 23 -21.47 15.43 -0.95
C TRP A 23 -20.83 14.41 -0.01
N LEU A 24 -19.76 13.78 -0.45
CA LEU A 24 -18.89 12.98 0.37
C LEU A 24 -17.71 13.86 0.78
N LEU A 25 -17.55 14.02 2.10
CA LEU A 25 -16.51 14.84 2.71
C LEU A 25 -15.36 13.94 3.17
N GLY A 26 -14.12 14.26 2.78
CA GLY A 26 -12.92 13.49 3.15
C GLY A 26 -12.69 12.25 2.27
N GLY A 27 -13.22 12.30 1.05
CA GLY A 27 -13.03 11.29 0.01
C GLY A 27 -13.66 9.93 0.27
N LEU A 28 -13.35 9.00 -0.62
CA LEU A 28 -13.83 7.62 -0.60
C LEU A 28 -12.63 6.67 -0.57
N LYS A 29 -12.62 5.74 0.39
CA LYS A 29 -11.63 4.67 0.40
C LYS A 29 -11.90 3.71 -0.76
N ILE A 30 -10.93 3.60 -1.65
CA ILE A 30 -11.03 2.75 -2.85
C ILE A 30 -10.82 1.27 -2.47
N GLU A 31 -9.84 1.00 -1.61
CA GLU A 31 -9.53 -0.33 -1.05
C GLU A 31 -10.59 -0.83 -0.05
N GLY A 32 -10.67 -2.15 0.13
CA GLY A 32 -11.59 -2.80 1.09
C GLY A 32 -13.06 -2.72 0.66
N LEU A 33 -13.44 -3.50 -0.36
CA LEU A 33 -14.79 -3.51 -0.96
C LEU A 33 -15.89 -4.06 -0.04
N GLU A 34 -15.55 -4.59 1.14
CA GLU A 34 -16.49 -5.15 2.12
C GLU A 34 -17.24 -4.08 2.94
N ARG A 35 -16.75 -2.83 2.95
CA ARG A 35 -17.35 -1.71 3.69
C ARG A 35 -17.28 -0.42 2.89
N MET A 36 -18.20 0.51 3.16
CA MET A 36 -18.22 1.82 2.51
C MET A 36 -18.48 2.92 3.54
N ARG A 37 -17.48 3.19 4.38
CA ARG A 37 -17.55 4.24 5.39
C ARG A 37 -17.26 5.62 4.78
N VAL A 38 -18.24 6.52 4.87
CA VAL A 38 -18.19 7.87 4.32
C VAL A 38 -18.72 8.91 5.31
N THR A 39 -18.29 10.16 5.15
CA THR A 39 -18.97 11.31 5.77
C THR A 39 -19.85 11.97 4.73
N LEU A 40 -21.15 11.68 4.79
CA LEU A 40 -22.12 12.16 3.81
C LEU A 40 -22.81 13.44 4.28
N LYS A 41 -22.89 14.44 3.40
CA LYS A 41 -23.77 15.59 3.50
C LYS A 41 -24.88 15.44 2.46
N VAL A 42 -26.14 15.51 2.88
CA VAL A 42 -27.31 15.56 2.00
C VAL A 42 -28.02 16.89 2.22
N GLU A 43 -28.40 17.60 1.16
CA GLU A 43 -29.08 18.89 1.26
C GLU A 43 -30.27 18.98 0.32
N TYR A 44 -31.33 19.60 0.84
CA TYR A 44 -32.55 19.93 0.11
C TYR A 44 -33.02 21.32 0.52
N LYS A 45 -33.26 22.22 -0.43
CA LYS A 45 -33.80 23.57 -0.20
C LYS A 45 -33.16 24.28 1.03
N GLN A 46 -31.82 24.34 1.06
CA GLN A 46 -30.99 24.95 2.13
C GLN A 46 -30.95 24.20 3.48
N VAL A 47 -31.66 23.10 3.64
CA VAL A 47 -31.56 22.24 4.84
C VAL A 47 -30.57 21.13 4.57
N ALA A 48 -29.58 20.96 5.44
CA ALA A 48 -28.56 19.93 5.30
C ALA A 48 -28.57 18.92 6.46
N VAL A 49 -28.37 17.65 6.14
CA VAL A 49 -28.07 16.55 7.08
C VAL A 49 -26.63 16.11 6.84
N ARG A 50 -25.84 15.95 7.90
CA ARG A 50 -24.48 15.40 7.84
C ARG A 50 -24.40 14.16 8.71
N HIS A 51 -23.81 13.08 8.20
CA HIS A 51 -23.66 11.84 8.95
C HIS A 51 -22.40 11.08 8.52
N ASN A 52 -21.63 10.56 9.49
CA ASN A 52 -20.63 9.53 9.24
C ASN A 52 -21.32 8.16 9.27
N ILE A 53 -21.29 7.40 8.18
CA ILE A 53 -22.04 6.16 8.02
C ILE A 53 -21.27 5.14 7.18
N ASP A 54 -21.48 3.85 7.45
CA ASP A 54 -21.14 2.79 6.51
C ASP A 54 -22.36 2.50 5.61
N LEU A 55 -22.25 2.78 4.31
CA LEU A 55 -23.36 2.67 3.36
C LEU A 55 -23.82 1.23 3.13
N TYR A 56 -23.02 0.22 3.49
CA TYR A 56 -23.43 -1.19 3.41
C TYR A 56 -24.12 -1.70 4.69
N ASN A 57 -24.19 -0.87 5.74
CA ASN A 57 -24.95 -1.21 6.93
C ASN A 57 -26.42 -0.79 6.76
N ASN A 58 -27.28 -1.74 6.39
CA ASN A 58 -28.71 -1.52 6.15
C ASN A 58 -29.43 -0.83 7.32
N ASP A 59 -29.16 -1.23 8.57
CA ASP A 59 -29.85 -0.66 9.74
C ASP A 59 -29.51 0.82 9.94
N SER A 60 -28.25 1.20 9.71
CA SER A 60 -27.80 2.59 9.80
C SER A 60 -28.27 3.40 8.60
N LEU A 61 -28.28 2.80 7.40
CA LEU A 61 -28.74 3.42 6.17
C LEU A 61 -30.23 3.75 6.26
N ASP A 62 -31.06 2.80 6.68
CA ASP A 62 -32.50 3.00 6.84
C ASP A 62 -32.83 4.12 7.85
N LYS A 63 -32.08 4.18 8.96
CA LYS A 63 -32.22 5.28 9.94
C LYS A 63 -31.87 6.63 9.33
N LEU A 64 -30.82 6.70 8.51
CA LEU A 64 -30.43 7.92 7.81
C LEU A 64 -31.47 8.32 6.76
N VAL A 65 -31.96 7.37 5.95
CA VAL A 65 -33.00 7.57 4.94
C VAL A 65 -34.27 8.14 5.58
N ARG A 66 -34.75 7.53 6.68
CA ARG A 66 -35.92 8.02 7.42
C ARG A 66 -35.70 9.42 7.98
N ARG A 67 -34.55 9.67 8.61
CA ARG A 67 -34.19 10.99 9.15
C ARG A 67 -34.17 12.07 8.06
N CYS A 68 -33.62 11.76 6.89
CA CYS A 68 -33.60 12.69 5.75
C CYS A 68 -35.02 12.91 5.19
N ALA A 69 -35.81 11.84 5.03
CA ALA A 69 -37.18 11.92 4.56
C ALA A 69 -38.04 12.83 5.46
N GLU A 70 -37.97 12.62 6.78
CA GLU A 70 -38.66 13.45 7.77
C GLU A 70 -38.19 14.91 7.73
N ARG A 71 -36.86 15.13 7.76
CA ARG A 71 -36.30 16.49 7.84
C ARG A 71 -36.51 17.31 6.57
N PHE A 72 -36.53 16.66 5.41
CA PHE A 72 -36.78 17.31 4.12
C PHE A 72 -38.25 17.29 3.73
N THR A 73 -39.12 16.66 4.53
CA THR A 73 -40.55 16.44 4.20
C THR A 73 -40.73 15.80 2.83
N LEU A 74 -39.90 14.80 2.53
CA LEU A 74 -39.92 14.01 1.30
C LEU A 74 -40.37 12.58 1.60
N GLY A 75 -40.89 11.88 0.60
CA GLY A 75 -41.29 10.48 0.76
C GLY A 75 -40.09 9.57 1.03
N THR A 76 -40.23 8.63 1.97
CA THR A 76 -39.17 7.66 2.30
C THR A 76 -38.75 6.83 1.09
N ALA A 77 -39.69 6.45 0.23
CA ALA A 77 -39.40 5.72 -1.01
C ALA A 77 -38.53 6.54 -1.99
N TYR A 78 -38.80 7.85 -2.11
CA TYR A 78 -37.99 8.75 -2.93
C TYR A 78 -36.55 8.84 -2.42
N MET A 79 -36.38 9.01 -1.10
CA MET A 79 -35.06 9.03 -0.48
C MET A 79 -34.34 7.69 -0.65
N ALA A 80 -35.02 6.56 -0.43
CA ALA A 80 -34.43 5.23 -0.59
C ALA A 80 -33.90 5.00 -2.01
N THR A 81 -34.66 5.40 -3.04
CA THR A 81 -34.23 5.36 -4.44
C THR A 81 -32.99 6.23 -4.67
N ALA A 82 -32.97 7.46 -4.15
CA ALA A 82 -31.82 8.36 -4.31
C ALA A 82 -30.55 7.77 -3.67
N PHE A 83 -30.65 7.20 -2.46
CA PHE A 83 -29.52 6.55 -1.79
C PHE A 83 -29.05 5.28 -2.53
N SER A 84 -29.98 4.48 -3.05
CA SER A 84 -29.62 3.28 -3.84
C SER A 84 -28.84 3.66 -5.11
N ILE A 85 -29.27 4.70 -5.82
CA ILE A 85 -28.54 5.18 -7.01
C ILE A 85 -27.17 5.72 -6.62
N LEU A 86 -27.07 6.49 -5.53
CA LEU A 86 -25.78 6.98 -5.03
C LEU A 86 -24.81 5.81 -4.76
N ILE A 87 -25.27 4.75 -4.09
CA ILE A 87 -24.43 3.60 -3.76
C ILE A 87 -23.90 2.95 -5.04
N ASN A 88 -24.76 2.71 -6.03
CA ASN A 88 -24.34 2.12 -7.31
C ASN A 88 -23.28 2.99 -8.02
N LEU A 89 -23.46 4.32 -8.02
CA LEU A 89 -22.48 5.25 -8.61
C LEU A 89 -21.13 5.22 -7.88
N LEU A 90 -21.15 5.13 -6.55
CA LEU A 90 -19.93 5.02 -5.75
C LEU A 90 -19.23 3.67 -5.95
N GLU A 91 -19.98 2.58 -6.10
CA GLU A 91 -19.45 1.26 -6.44
C GLU A 91 -18.77 1.25 -7.80
N GLU A 92 -19.43 1.80 -8.83
CA GLU A 92 -18.87 1.93 -10.17
C GLU A 92 -17.57 2.77 -10.15
N TYR A 93 -17.59 3.91 -9.46
CA TYR A 93 -16.41 4.74 -9.26
C TYR A 93 -15.27 3.98 -8.57
N ARG A 94 -15.54 3.22 -7.50
CA ARG A 94 -14.50 2.40 -6.83
C ARG A 94 -13.91 1.36 -7.76
N LEU A 95 -14.73 0.69 -8.56
CA LEU A 95 -14.27 -0.31 -9.52
C LEU A 95 -13.40 0.31 -10.62
N GLU A 96 -13.76 1.50 -11.11
CA GLU A 96 -12.94 2.23 -12.08
C GLU A 96 -11.59 2.68 -11.49
N GLN A 97 -11.59 3.25 -10.27
CA GLN A 97 -10.35 3.63 -9.61
C GLN A 97 -9.45 2.42 -9.33
N LEU A 98 -10.01 1.27 -8.95
CA LEU A 98 -9.25 0.02 -8.79
C LEU A 98 -8.64 -0.44 -10.12
N LYS A 99 -9.38 -0.35 -11.23
CA LYS A 99 -8.84 -0.67 -12.57
C LYS A 99 -7.70 0.26 -12.96
N LEU A 100 -7.81 1.56 -12.66
CA LEU A 100 -6.75 2.53 -12.92
C LEU A 100 -5.49 2.24 -12.09
N LEU A 101 -5.66 1.98 -10.78
CA LEU A 101 -4.56 1.57 -9.89
C LEU A 101 -3.91 0.26 -10.35
N ALA A 102 -4.68 -0.69 -10.87
CA ALA A 102 -4.15 -1.93 -11.43
C ALA A 102 -3.40 -1.71 -12.77
N LYS A 103 -3.81 -0.71 -13.56
CA LYS A 103 -3.22 -0.37 -14.86
C LYS A 103 -1.96 0.50 -14.73
N GLU A 104 -1.82 1.24 -13.62
CA GLU A 104 -0.63 1.99 -13.24
C GLU A 104 0.48 1.14 -12.61
N LYS A 105 0.24 -0.15 -12.31
CA LYS A 105 1.35 -1.08 -12.05
C LYS A 105 2.13 -1.21 -13.35
N GLU A 106 3.27 -0.50 -13.42
CA GLU A 106 4.15 -0.43 -14.59
C GLU A 106 4.34 -1.82 -15.19
N PRO A 107 4.30 -1.96 -16.53
CA PRO A 107 4.58 -3.24 -17.15
C PRO A 107 5.97 -3.69 -16.72
N VAL A 108 6.01 -4.78 -15.96
CA VAL A 108 7.24 -5.48 -15.55
C VAL A 108 8.15 -5.57 -16.77
N LYS A 109 9.36 -5.00 -16.69
CA LYS A 109 10.31 -5.03 -17.82
C LYS A 109 10.53 -6.47 -18.22
N GLN A 110 10.06 -6.84 -19.41
CA GLN A 110 10.36 -8.14 -20.00
C GLN A 110 11.71 -8.04 -20.70
N LEU A 111 12.66 -8.87 -20.28
CA LEU A 111 13.97 -8.96 -20.95
C LEU A 111 13.77 -9.49 -22.37
N THR A 112 14.44 -8.87 -23.34
CA THR A 112 14.60 -9.44 -24.67
C THR A 112 15.47 -10.70 -24.63
N GLU A 113 15.38 -11.54 -25.66
CA GLU A 113 16.20 -12.76 -25.73
C GLU A 113 17.71 -12.45 -25.67
N SER A 114 18.13 -11.32 -26.27
CA SER A 114 19.53 -10.87 -26.22
C SER A 114 19.95 -10.46 -24.80
N GLU A 115 19.15 -9.64 -24.12
CA GLU A 115 19.42 -9.23 -22.73
C GLU A 115 19.42 -10.43 -21.78
N ARG A 116 18.50 -11.38 -21.99
CA ARG A 116 18.44 -12.60 -21.19
C ARG A 116 19.72 -13.43 -21.36
N LYS A 117 20.16 -13.63 -22.60
CA LYS A 117 21.39 -14.38 -22.90
C LYS A 117 22.63 -13.71 -22.30
N GLU A 118 22.72 -12.39 -22.37
CA GLU A 118 23.80 -11.63 -21.73
C GLU A 118 23.79 -11.80 -20.20
N ALA A 119 22.62 -11.70 -19.57
CA ALA A 119 22.47 -11.92 -18.14
C ALA A 119 22.84 -13.36 -17.73
N GLU A 120 22.38 -14.37 -18.46
CA GLU A 120 22.71 -15.78 -18.21
C GLU A 120 24.22 -16.05 -18.38
N GLN A 121 24.86 -15.45 -19.39
CA GLN A 121 26.31 -15.53 -19.57
C GLN A 121 27.06 -14.92 -18.39
N PHE A 122 26.63 -13.75 -17.90
CA PHE A 122 27.21 -13.12 -16.73
C PHE A 122 27.07 -14.01 -15.47
N LEU A 123 25.88 -14.57 -15.24
CA LEU A 123 25.60 -15.43 -14.08
C LEU A 123 26.43 -16.73 -14.07
N CYS A 124 26.93 -17.17 -15.21
CA CYS A 124 27.79 -18.36 -15.32
C CYS A 124 29.29 -18.07 -15.15
N GLN A 125 29.70 -16.81 -14.96
CA GLN A 125 31.11 -16.46 -14.83
C GLN A 125 31.70 -16.93 -13.50
N PRO A 126 33.00 -17.30 -13.47
CA PRO A 126 33.70 -17.54 -12.21
C PRO A 126 33.80 -16.26 -11.37
N ASP A 127 33.89 -16.44 -10.05
CA ASP A 127 33.96 -15.34 -9.08
C ASP A 127 32.79 -14.35 -9.16
N LEU A 128 31.59 -14.87 -9.44
CA LEU A 128 30.37 -14.08 -9.63
C LEU A 128 30.12 -13.07 -8.51
N LEU A 129 30.33 -13.46 -7.25
CA LEU A 129 30.13 -12.55 -6.11
C LEU A 129 31.08 -11.36 -6.13
N HIS A 130 32.35 -11.57 -6.49
CA HIS A 130 33.33 -10.50 -6.62
C HIS A 130 32.95 -9.54 -7.74
N ARG A 131 32.65 -10.09 -8.93
CA ARG A 131 32.23 -9.32 -10.11
C ARG A 131 30.97 -8.51 -9.83
N THR A 132 29.97 -9.13 -9.19
CA THR A 132 28.75 -8.46 -8.78
C THR A 132 29.07 -7.32 -7.82
N ASN A 133 29.95 -7.54 -6.85
CA ASN A 133 30.33 -6.51 -5.90
C ASN A 133 31.06 -5.33 -6.55
N GLU A 134 31.92 -5.58 -7.55
CA GLU A 134 32.55 -4.52 -8.34
C GLU A 134 31.53 -3.69 -9.12
N LEU A 135 30.55 -4.34 -9.76
CA LEU A 135 29.47 -3.65 -10.48
C LEU A 135 28.58 -2.81 -9.53
N ILE A 136 28.28 -3.31 -8.33
CA ILE A 136 27.57 -2.53 -7.30
C ILE A 136 28.38 -1.28 -6.90
N GLY A 137 29.71 -1.39 -6.85
CA GLY A 137 30.58 -0.23 -6.62
C GLY A 137 30.51 0.79 -7.75
N GLN A 138 30.54 0.31 -9.00
CA GLN A 138 30.45 1.15 -10.20
C GLN A 138 29.09 1.83 -10.36
N SER A 139 28.01 1.25 -9.81
CA SER A 139 26.67 1.86 -9.83
C SER A 139 26.49 2.99 -8.83
N GLY A 140 27.51 3.31 -8.01
CA GLY A 140 27.49 4.45 -7.08
C GLY A 140 27.41 4.11 -5.60
N VAL A 141 27.34 2.83 -5.21
CA VAL A 141 27.37 2.40 -3.80
C VAL A 141 28.81 2.19 -3.34
N ILE A 142 29.51 3.27 -3.02
CA ILE A 142 30.95 3.27 -2.68
C ILE A 142 31.18 2.92 -1.20
N GLY A 143 32.16 2.06 -0.93
CA GLY A 143 32.53 1.61 0.42
C GLY A 143 31.64 0.49 0.97
N GLU A 144 31.87 0.11 2.22
CA GLU A 144 31.07 -0.92 2.93
C GLU A 144 30.95 -2.24 2.12
N GLU A 145 32.02 -2.65 1.42
CA GLU A 145 32.01 -3.68 0.37
C GLU A 145 31.42 -5.02 0.82
N ASN A 146 31.73 -5.44 2.05
CA ASN A 146 31.16 -6.65 2.64
C ASN A 146 29.66 -6.49 2.92
N ASN A 147 29.26 -5.32 3.43
CA ASN A 147 27.88 -5.04 3.83
C ASN A 147 26.97 -4.82 2.62
N ARG A 148 27.44 -4.16 1.54
CA ARG A 148 26.67 -3.96 0.31
C ARG A 148 26.38 -5.28 -0.40
N LEU A 149 27.39 -6.16 -0.50
CA LEU A 149 27.21 -7.49 -1.10
C LEU A 149 26.28 -8.36 -0.25
N LEU A 150 26.47 -8.37 1.07
CA LEU A 150 25.59 -9.11 1.98
C LEU A 150 24.13 -8.63 1.86
N MET A 151 23.92 -7.31 1.81
CA MET A 151 22.60 -6.71 1.67
C MET A 151 21.95 -7.07 0.33
N TYR A 152 22.72 -7.05 -0.77
CA TYR A 152 22.25 -7.48 -2.08
C TYR A 152 21.79 -8.96 -2.07
N LEU A 153 22.56 -9.85 -1.44
CA LEU A 153 22.18 -11.27 -1.30
C LEU A 153 20.90 -11.45 -0.46
N VAL A 154 20.75 -10.66 0.60
CA VAL A 154 19.52 -10.67 1.39
C VAL A 154 18.33 -10.15 0.58
N PHE A 155 18.49 -9.07 -0.19
CA PHE A 155 17.40 -8.49 -1.00
C PHE A 155 16.95 -9.41 -2.15
N THR A 156 17.88 -10.17 -2.73
CA THR A 156 17.58 -11.16 -3.77
C THR A 156 16.93 -12.43 -3.21
N SER A 157 17.18 -12.74 -1.93
CA SER A 157 16.54 -13.88 -1.26
C SER A 157 15.01 -13.79 -1.17
N ARG A 158 14.40 -12.62 -1.39
CA ARG A 158 12.92 -12.42 -1.44
C ARG A 158 12.19 -13.35 -2.42
N LYS A 159 12.89 -13.92 -3.41
CA LYS A 159 12.31 -14.87 -4.38
C LYS A 159 12.41 -16.33 -3.91
N ARG A 160 13.04 -16.61 -2.76
CA ARG A 160 13.15 -17.94 -2.16
C ARG A 160 11.92 -18.24 -1.30
N GLU A 161 11.72 -19.51 -0.98
CA GLU A 161 10.64 -19.95 -0.07
C GLU A 161 10.84 -19.43 1.37
N GLU A 162 12.10 -19.42 1.83
CA GLU A 162 12.51 -18.84 3.10
C GLU A 162 13.44 -17.64 2.82
N PRO A 163 12.90 -16.41 2.69
CA PRO A 163 13.72 -15.23 2.47
C PRO A 163 14.50 -14.86 3.75
N LEU A 164 15.61 -14.15 3.54
CA LEU A 164 16.46 -13.63 4.59
C LEU A 164 16.05 -12.20 4.93
N HIS A 165 16.36 -11.80 6.16
CA HIS A 165 16.14 -10.43 6.64
C HIS A 165 17.46 -9.82 7.12
N VAL A 166 17.63 -8.52 6.90
CA VAL A 166 18.84 -7.77 7.28
C VAL A 166 18.48 -6.54 8.09
N ILE A 167 19.20 -6.37 9.19
CA ILE A 167 19.02 -5.31 10.17
C ILE A 167 20.34 -4.52 10.21
N SER A 168 20.34 -3.28 9.70
CA SER A 168 21.56 -2.46 9.53
C SER A 168 21.84 -1.54 10.69
N LEU A 169 23.08 -1.60 11.19
CA LEU A 169 23.33 -1.39 12.60
C LEU A 169 24.53 -0.45 12.94
N GLY A 170 24.27 0.84 13.28
CA GLY A 170 25.31 1.84 13.60
C GLY A 170 24.83 3.25 13.99
N SER A 171 25.77 4.13 14.37
CA SER A 171 25.55 5.52 14.83
C SER A 171 24.91 6.44 13.79
N SER A 172 24.33 7.57 14.18
CA SER A 172 23.77 8.50 13.18
C SER A 172 24.85 9.04 12.22
N GLY A 173 24.49 9.29 10.96
CA GLY A 173 25.41 9.82 9.94
C GLY A 173 26.32 8.80 9.24
N THR A 174 26.32 7.52 9.64
CA THR A 174 27.22 6.49 9.06
C THR A 174 26.74 5.90 7.73
N GLY A 175 25.97 6.62 6.92
CA GLY A 175 25.57 6.16 5.57
C GLY A 175 24.59 4.98 5.48
N LYS A 176 23.99 4.47 6.57
CA LYS A 176 23.06 3.31 6.53
C LYS A 176 21.91 3.45 5.54
N THR A 177 21.21 4.59 5.59
CA THR A 177 20.09 4.86 4.68
C THR A 177 20.58 4.93 3.24
N HIS A 178 21.76 5.51 3.03
CA HIS A 178 22.36 5.56 1.70
C HIS A 178 22.71 4.16 1.18
N LEU A 179 23.31 3.30 1.99
CA LEU A 179 23.61 1.92 1.64
C LEU A 179 22.34 1.13 1.30
N GLN A 180 21.31 1.24 2.15
CA GLN A 180 20.03 0.55 1.94
C GLN A 180 19.30 1.02 0.69
N SER A 181 19.19 2.34 0.48
CA SER A 181 18.54 2.89 -0.71
C SER A 181 19.33 2.56 -1.97
N GLY A 182 20.65 2.72 -1.96
CA GLY A 182 21.49 2.46 -3.13
C GLY A 182 21.50 0.98 -3.55
N VAL A 183 21.54 0.04 -2.59
CA VAL A 183 21.38 -1.40 -2.92
C VAL A 183 19.93 -1.72 -3.29
N GLY A 184 18.96 -1.01 -2.71
CA GLY A 184 17.53 -1.16 -3.01
C GLY A 184 17.18 -0.76 -4.44
N GLU A 185 17.85 0.25 -5.00
CA GLU A 185 17.70 0.70 -6.39
C GLU A 185 18.16 -0.35 -7.42
N LEU A 186 18.95 -1.35 -7.00
CA LEU A 186 19.36 -2.47 -7.87
C LEU A 186 18.26 -3.53 -8.03
N MET A 187 17.18 -3.43 -7.25
CA MET A 187 16.03 -4.32 -7.38
C MET A 187 15.01 -3.73 -8.37
N PRO A 188 14.22 -4.58 -9.05
CA PRO A 188 13.14 -4.09 -9.91
C PRO A 188 12.21 -3.15 -9.12
N PRO A 189 11.94 -1.93 -9.63
CA PRO A 189 11.17 -0.92 -8.88
C PRO A 189 9.78 -1.41 -8.47
N GLU A 190 9.15 -2.24 -9.30
CA GLU A 190 7.85 -2.87 -9.02
C GLU A 190 7.88 -3.80 -7.80
N ASP A 191 9.05 -4.30 -7.43
CA ASP A 191 9.26 -5.20 -6.31
C ASP A 191 9.68 -4.46 -5.02
N VAL A 192 9.97 -3.17 -5.06
CA VAL A 192 10.46 -2.41 -3.91
C VAL A 192 9.35 -1.55 -3.29
N ILE A 193 9.09 -1.74 -2.00
CA ILE A 193 8.15 -0.95 -1.23
C ILE A 193 8.94 -0.19 -0.16
N GLN A 194 9.05 1.12 -0.30
CA GLN A 194 9.69 1.96 0.71
C GLN A 194 8.65 2.49 1.71
N ILE A 195 8.88 2.25 3.00
CA ILE A 195 8.00 2.73 4.05
C ILE A 195 8.78 3.64 5.01
N THR A 196 8.46 4.94 4.94
CA THR A 196 9.12 6.01 5.69
C THR A 196 8.47 6.27 7.05
N SER A 197 7.18 6.00 7.19
CA SER A 197 6.43 6.03 8.46
C SER A 197 5.41 4.90 8.48
N LEU A 198 5.33 4.17 9.59
CA LEU A 198 4.40 3.06 9.79
C LEU A 198 3.49 3.40 10.97
N SER A 199 2.19 3.54 10.70
CA SER A 199 1.16 3.51 11.76
C SER A 199 0.89 2.06 12.15
N GLU A 200 0.37 1.82 13.37
CA GLU A 200 0.06 0.46 13.85
C GLU A 200 -0.87 -0.34 12.93
N ASN A 201 -1.66 0.35 12.09
CA ASN A 201 -2.61 -0.28 11.18
C ASN A 201 -2.16 -0.29 9.71
N ALA A 202 -0.98 0.20 9.38
CA ALA A 202 -0.55 0.37 7.99
C ALA A 202 -0.52 -0.94 7.20
N PHE A 203 -0.16 -2.06 7.84
CA PHE A 203 -0.09 -3.35 7.16
C PHE A 203 -1.44 -4.04 6.94
N TYR A 204 -2.48 -3.68 7.70
CA TYR A 204 -3.84 -4.21 7.50
C TYR A 204 -4.47 -3.77 6.16
N TYR A 205 -3.92 -2.73 5.53
CA TYR A 205 -4.40 -2.23 4.26
C TYR A 205 -3.79 -2.96 3.05
N PHE A 206 -2.68 -3.70 3.22
CA PHE A 206 -2.13 -4.50 2.12
C PHE A 206 -2.93 -5.79 1.93
N GLY A 207 -3.22 -6.13 0.67
CA GLY A 207 -3.87 -7.40 0.35
C GLY A 207 -3.01 -8.60 0.79
N LYS A 208 -3.63 -9.74 1.13
CA LYS A 208 -2.96 -10.95 1.65
C LYS A 208 -1.77 -11.47 0.83
N GLN A 209 -1.69 -11.14 -0.46
CA GLN A 209 -0.59 -11.56 -1.36
C GLN A 209 0.23 -10.40 -1.92
N GLU A 210 -0.12 -9.16 -1.57
CA GLU A 210 0.47 -7.97 -2.18
C GLU A 210 1.93 -7.74 -1.79
N LEU A 211 2.33 -8.30 -0.64
CA LEU A 211 3.67 -8.20 -0.08
C LEU A 211 4.55 -9.42 -0.42
N LYS A 212 4.02 -10.45 -1.07
CA LYS A 212 4.80 -11.65 -1.40
C LYS A 212 5.85 -11.33 -2.46
N HIS A 213 7.09 -11.80 -2.25
CA HIS A 213 8.22 -11.55 -3.16
C HIS A 213 8.58 -10.08 -3.35
N LYS A 214 8.13 -9.22 -2.42
CA LYS A 214 8.43 -7.78 -2.39
C LYS A 214 9.53 -7.50 -1.38
N LEU A 215 10.38 -6.54 -1.71
CA LEU A 215 11.38 -5.99 -0.83
C LEU A 215 10.78 -4.82 -0.07
N ILE A 216 10.52 -5.00 1.22
CA ILE A 216 10.05 -3.93 2.09
C ILE A 216 11.26 -3.21 2.71
N LEU A 217 11.43 -1.93 2.37
CA LEU A 217 12.50 -1.09 2.88
C LEU A 217 11.95 -0.16 3.95
N ILE A 218 12.31 -0.44 5.20
CA ILE A 218 11.81 0.32 6.35
C ILE A 218 12.82 1.40 6.76
N GLY A 219 12.32 2.63 6.90
CA GLY A 219 13.10 3.80 7.30
C GLY A 219 13.24 3.98 8.83
N ARG A 220 13.85 5.10 9.23
CA ARG A 220 14.25 5.40 10.62
C ARG A 220 13.11 5.71 11.60
N ALA A 221 11.89 5.99 11.14
CA ALA A 221 10.84 6.57 11.97
C ALA A 221 10.05 5.56 12.82
N ILE A 222 10.61 4.37 13.10
CA ILE A 222 9.88 3.30 13.79
C ILE A 222 10.60 2.93 15.08
N HIS A 223 9.83 2.88 16.17
CA HIS A 223 10.32 2.49 17.48
C HIS A 223 10.82 1.04 17.47
N LYS A 224 11.96 0.81 18.13
CA LYS A 224 12.63 -0.50 18.19
C LYS A 224 11.71 -1.63 18.68
N GLU A 225 10.84 -1.30 19.64
CA GLU A 225 9.91 -2.22 20.29
C GLU A 225 8.74 -2.64 19.38
N GLN A 226 8.24 -1.74 18.53
CA GLN A 226 7.18 -2.06 17.56
C GLN A 226 7.68 -3.06 16.51
N LEU A 227 8.93 -2.89 16.03
CA LEU A 227 9.52 -3.79 15.04
C LEU A 227 9.77 -5.19 15.61
N ALA A 228 10.21 -5.29 16.87
CA ALA A 228 10.43 -6.59 17.53
C ALA A 228 9.10 -7.34 17.73
N LYS A 229 8.07 -6.64 18.20
CA LYS A 229 6.72 -7.21 18.37
C LYS A 229 6.13 -7.72 17.04
N TRP A 230 6.38 -7.01 15.95
CA TRP A 230 5.89 -7.41 14.61
C TRP A 230 6.66 -8.57 14.00
N ALA A 231 7.95 -8.71 14.31
CA ALA A 231 8.71 -9.90 13.93
C ALA A 231 8.20 -11.16 14.66
N GLU A 232 7.69 -11.01 15.88
CA GLU A 232 7.15 -12.12 16.69
C GLU A 232 5.70 -12.50 16.33
N GLU A 233 4.86 -11.53 15.93
CA GLU A 233 3.42 -11.76 15.64
C GLU A 233 3.15 -12.52 14.33
N GLY A 234 4.15 -12.72 13.47
CA GLY A 234 4.07 -13.62 12.31
C GLY A 234 3.15 -13.14 11.20
N PHE A 235 3.74 -12.67 10.11
CA PHE A 235 3.01 -12.38 8.88
C PHE A 235 3.13 -13.55 7.89
N ASP A 236 2.04 -13.88 7.20
CA ASP A 236 2.01 -14.75 6.00
C ASP A 236 2.65 -14.06 4.76
N SER A 237 3.35 -12.96 4.98
CA SER A 237 4.05 -12.18 3.96
C SER A 237 5.32 -11.54 4.53
N GLU A 238 6.35 -11.52 3.71
CA GLU A 238 7.77 -11.36 4.03
C GLU A 238 8.10 -9.91 4.45
N VAL A 239 8.36 -9.67 5.75
CA VAL A 239 8.65 -8.31 6.28
C VAL A 239 10.13 -8.15 6.60
N THR A 240 10.83 -7.27 5.88
CA THR A 240 12.22 -6.87 6.19
C THR A 240 12.22 -5.65 7.10
N LEU A 241 12.66 -5.84 8.36
CA LEU A 241 12.64 -4.83 9.43
C LEU A 241 14.04 -4.24 9.65
N ASN A 242 14.13 -2.94 9.98
CA ASN A 242 15.40 -2.19 10.07
C ASN A 242 15.59 -1.56 11.46
N LEU A 243 16.63 -1.94 12.20
CA LEU A 243 17.09 -1.27 13.43
C LEU A 243 18.59 -1.37 13.58
N ALA A 244 19.24 -0.43 14.28
CA ALA A 244 20.68 -0.23 14.16
C ALA A 244 21.60 -0.25 15.44
N GLY A 245 22.74 -1.01 15.42
CA GLY A 245 23.81 -1.36 16.41
C GLY A 245 24.76 -2.59 16.06
N LYS A 246 25.90 -2.38 15.37
CA LYS A 246 27.11 -3.21 15.10
C LYS A 246 27.14 -4.75 14.83
N ARG A 247 26.03 -5.50 14.75
CA ARG A 247 26.08 -6.93 14.35
C ARG A 247 24.98 -7.27 13.35
N VAL A 248 25.32 -7.53 12.08
CA VAL A 248 24.35 -8.02 11.11
C VAL A 248 23.82 -9.36 11.60
N TRP A 249 22.53 -9.42 11.93
CA TRP A 249 21.86 -10.64 12.32
C TRP A 249 21.08 -11.15 11.11
N CYS A 250 21.35 -12.40 10.73
CA CYS A 250 20.63 -13.11 9.67
C CYS A 250 19.88 -14.26 10.35
N GLY A 251 18.56 -14.31 10.22
CA GLY A 251 17.75 -15.34 10.84
C GLY A 251 16.44 -15.55 10.11
N THR A 252 15.94 -16.79 10.16
CA THR A 252 14.59 -17.16 9.72
C THR A 252 13.62 -16.85 10.84
N ILE A 253 12.61 -16.01 10.60
CA ILE A 253 11.50 -15.84 11.53
C ILE A 253 10.60 -17.08 11.38
N LYS A 254 10.72 -18.04 12.32
CA LYS A 254 9.82 -19.20 12.39
C LYS A 254 8.77 -18.95 13.47
N ALA A 255 7.51 -18.84 13.07
CA ALA A 255 6.40 -18.81 14.00
C ALA A 255 6.20 -20.19 14.64
N VAL A 256 6.23 -20.23 15.97
CA VAL A 256 5.68 -21.35 16.76
C VAL A 256 4.23 -21.00 17.07
N ARG A 257 3.29 -21.80 16.56
CA ARG A 257 1.86 -21.67 16.88
C ARG A 257 1.64 -21.85 18.39
N ARG A 258 0.90 -20.92 19.00
CA ARG A 258 -0.03 -21.23 20.09
C ARG A 258 -1.39 -20.66 19.74
#